data_AF-A0A967I2T1-F1
#
_entry.id   AF-A0A967I2T1-F1
#
_cell.length_a   1.000
_cell.length_b   1.000
_cell.length_c   1.000
_cell.angle_alpha   90.00
_cell.angle_beta   90.00
_cell.angle_gamma   90.00
#
_symmetry.space_group_name_H-M   'P 1'
#
loop_
_entity.id
_entity.type
_entity.pdbx_description
1 polymer ?
#
loop_
_entity_poly.entity_id
_entity_poly.type
_entity_poly.pdbx_seq_one_letter_code
_entity_poly.pdbx_strand_id
1 'polypeptide(L)'
;MHGNYGYFEEDKLGKPYDWPLWRRLAGYARPYLKVIGFSAMLILLVTVFDLTLPYLLKVGIDRYIVRSARQIQILEAPSPELERFLNKVTGQLHQGPEKGQFFIANEVLRKMDPRLQHQLQIQGFIPPHRFYYTPIGTDVQRRVVQAHPALFHIADGIAFIDYGNLPTLSAQDTLALRKHDISGLYRLGLLFVALLLLSGICTFGQNLLMVYAGQHMMHDLRMQLFGHLQRMRLSFFNRNPVGRLVTRLTNDIQNLDEMFGSVVMTLLKDAVLLCGILVILFRLRWDLTLVTLSVIPIIVVLFRVFGVQVRSAYRDIRARLAKINVTLNEYLSGIRV
;
A
#
# COMPACT_ATOMS: atom_id res chain seq x y z
N MET A 1 40.77 23.13 37.31
CA MET A 1 40.79 23.02 35.84
C MET A 1 39.70 22.06 35.42
N HIS A 2 38.55 22.56 34.96
CA HIS A 2 37.41 21.72 34.58
C HIS A 2 37.64 21.21 33.16
N GLY A 3 37.99 19.93 33.03
CA GLY A 3 38.07 19.23 31.75
C GLY A 3 36.67 19.13 31.16
N ASN A 4 36.35 20.03 30.22
CA ASN A 4 35.10 20.00 29.49
C ASN A 4 35.15 18.87 28.45
N TYR A 5 34.86 17.63 28.90
CA TYR A 5 34.73 16.47 28.03
C TYR A 5 33.45 16.62 27.21
N GLY A 6 33.55 17.36 26.10
CA GLY A 6 32.84 17.32 24.81
C GLY A 6 31.43 16.74 24.61
N TYR A 7 30.67 16.38 25.65
CA TYR A 7 29.35 15.76 25.56
C TYR A 7 28.19 16.77 25.73
N PHE A 8 28.49 18.07 25.90
CA PHE A 8 27.50 19.09 26.27
C PHE A 8 27.28 20.20 25.22
N GLU A 9 27.87 20.13 24.03
CA GLU A 9 27.61 21.13 22.95
C GLU A 9 26.45 20.70 22.02
N GLU A 10 25.28 20.38 22.58
CA GLU A 10 24.01 20.28 21.80
C GLU A 10 22.89 21.15 22.39
N ASP A 11 23.23 22.21 23.13
CA ASP A 11 22.25 23.14 23.71
C ASP A 11 21.42 23.93 22.68
N LYS A 12 21.71 23.78 21.38
CA LYS A 12 20.84 24.21 20.30
C LYS A 12 20.75 23.11 19.26
N LEU A 13 19.84 22.16 19.47
CA LEU A 13 19.26 21.39 18.36
C LEU A 13 18.87 22.41 17.27
N GLY A 14 19.63 22.42 16.18
CA GLY A 14 19.35 23.28 15.04
C GLY A 14 17.89 23.07 14.60
N LYS A 15 17.24 24.12 14.09
CA LYS A 15 15.87 23.97 13.60
C LYS A 15 15.85 22.83 12.57
N PRO A 16 14.94 21.85 12.66
CA PRO A 16 14.89 20.69 11.74
C PRO A 16 14.68 21.05 10.25
N TYR A 17 14.52 22.34 9.93
CA TYR A 17 14.30 22.90 8.59
C TYR A 17 15.44 23.81 8.12
N ASP A 18 16.70 23.54 8.48
CA ASP A 18 17.83 24.35 7.98
C ASP A 18 18.12 24.03 6.49
N TRP A 19 17.36 24.64 5.59
CA TRP A 19 17.45 24.42 4.13
C TRP A 19 18.86 24.60 3.53
N PRO A 20 19.67 25.59 3.96
CA PRO A 20 21.08 25.69 3.57
C PRO A 20 21.91 24.45 3.87
N LEU A 21 21.66 23.76 5.00
CA LEU A 21 22.33 22.52 5.38
C LEU A 21 21.94 21.39 4.41
N TRP A 22 20.64 21.25 4.13
CA TRP A 22 20.13 20.28 3.15
C TRP A 22 20.72 20.49 1.77
N ARG A 23 20.85 21.75 1.31
CA ARG A 23 21.47 22.06 0.02
C ARG A 23 22.95 21.68 -0.02
N ARG A 24 23.69 21.88 1.08
CA ARG A 24 25.09 21.48 1.19
C ARG A 24 25.25 19.96 1.17
N LEU A 25 24.43 19.24 1.94
CA LEU A 25 24.45 17.79 1.98
C LEU A 25 24.05 17.18 0.63
N ALA A 26 23.07 17.77 -0.07
CA ALA A 26 22.72 17.39 -1.44
C ALA A 26 23.89 17.55 -2.41
N GLY A 27 24.85 18.45 -2.13
CA GLY A 27 26.10 18.58 -2.86
C GLY A 27 26.94 17.31 -2.86
N TYR A 28 26.96 16.57 -1.75
CA TYR A 28 27.67 15.28 -1.62
C TYR A 28 26.93 14.13 -2.31
N ALA A 29 25.60 14.23 -2.46
CA ALA A 29 24.81 13.27 -3.22
C ALA A 29 24.94 13.44 -4.74
N ARG A 30 25.43 14.60 -5.23
CA ARG A 30 25.52 14.93 -6.66
C ARG A 30 26.18 13.86 -7.54
N PRO A 31 27.34 13.28 -7.16
CA PRO A 31 28.00 12.26 -7.98
C PRO A 31 27.12 11.00 -8.18
N TYR A 32 26.21 10.73 -7.24
CA TYR A 32 25.37 9.54 -7.19
C TYR A 32 23.93 9.79 -7.66
N LEU A 33 23.61 10.98 -8.18
CA LEU A 33 22.25 11.33 -8.63
C LEU A 33 21.70 10.38 -9.70
N LYS A 34 22.56 9.78 -10.53
CA LYS A 34 22.12 8.78 -11.52
C LYS A 34 21.62 7.51 -10.84
N VAL A 35 22.34 7.04 -9.83
CA VAL A 35 21.96 5.86 -9.04
C VAL A 35 20.70 6.14 -8.25
N ILE A 36 20.64 7.28 -7.56
CA ILE A 36 19.45 7.72 -6.80
C ILE A 36 18.25 7.89 -7.73
N GLY A 37 18.43 8.50 -8.91
CA GLY A 37 17.37 8.68 -9.90
C GLY A 37 16.84 7.34 -10.44
N PHE A 38 17.74 6.39 -10.72
CA PHE A 38 17.33 5.04 -11.14
C PHE A 38 16.60 4.29 -10.01
N SER A 39 17.06 4.41 -8.76
CA SER A 39 16.34 3.90 -7.59
C SER A 39 14.95 4.51 -7.46
N ALA A 40 14.80 5.82 -7.68
CA ALA A 40 13.49 6.49 -7.65
C ALA A 40 12.55 5.99 -8.77
N MET A 41 13.08 5.67 -9.96
CA MET A 41 12.31 5.02 -11.02
C MET A 41 11.85 3.62 -10.60
N LEU A 42 12.72 2.84 -9.94
CA LEU A 42 12.33 1.54 -9.38
C LEU A 42 11.28 1.67 -8.29
N ILE A 43 11.33 2.71 -7.43
CA ILE A 43 10.28 2.99 -6.45
C ILE A 43 8.92 3.19 -7.14
N LEU A 44 8.86 3.97 -8.22
CA LEU A 44 7.63 4.16 -8.99
C LEU A 44 7.13 2.83 -9.58
N LEU A 45 8.03 2.01 -10.12
CA LEU A 45 7.68 0.72 -10.70
C LEU A 45 7.16 -0.28 -9.65
N VAL A 46 7.85 -0.40 -8.51
CA VAL A 46 7.42 -1.19 -7.35
C VAL A 46 6.05 -0.74 -6.88
N THR A 47 5.84 0.57 -6.78
CA THR A 47 4.54 1.14 -6.39
C THR A 47 3.43 0.71 -7.36
N VAL A 48 3.68 0.72 -8.67
CA VAL A 48 2.71 0.25 -9.67
C VAL A 48 2.38 -1.23 -9.44
N PHE A 49 3.37 -2.08 -9.19
CA PHE A 49 3.11 -3.50 -8.91
C PHE A 49 2.32 -3.69 -7.62
N ASP A 50 2.75 -3.07 -6.53
CA ASP A 50 2.12 -3.18 -5.21
C ASP A 50 0.65 -2.72 -5.25
N LEU A 51 0.34 -1.68 -6.03
CA LEU A 51 -1.03 -1.20 -6.23
C LEU A 51 -1.86 -2.06 -7.20
N THR A 52 -1.20 -2.75 -8.14
CA THR A 52 -1.87 -3.66 -9.07
C THR A 52 -2.33 -4.94 -8.39
N LEU A 53 -1.63 -5.39 -7.34
CA LEU A 53 -1.95 -6.64 -6.62
C LEU A 53 -3.35 -6.64 -5.97
N PRO A 54 -3.76 -5.62 -5.16
CA PRO A 54 -5.14 -5.55 -4.65
C PRO A 54 -6.19 -5.48 -5.75
N TYR A 55 -5.89 -4.80 -6.86
CA TYR A 55 -6.80 -4.70 -8.00
C TYR A 55 -6.98 -6.05 -8.69
N LEU A 56 -5.91 -6.81 -8.88
CA LEU A 56 -5.97 -8.19 -9.39
C LEU A 56 -6.78 -9.10 -8.47
N LEU A 57 -6.57 -9.00 -7.15
CA LEU A 57 -7.35 -9.75 -6.17
C LEU A 57 -8.85 -9.42 -6.31
N LYS A 58 -9.19 -8.13 -6.39
CA LYS A 58 -10.57 -7.68 -6.61
C LYS A 58 -11.16 -8.28 -7.88
N VAL A 59 -10.45 -8.22 -9.01
CA VAL A 59 -10.91 -8.81 -10.28
C VAL A 59 -11.05 -10.33 -10.17
N GLY A 60 -10.12 -11.01 -9.48
CA GLY A 60 -10.18 -12.44 -9.20
C GLY A 60 -11.44 -12.83 -8.43
N ILE A 61 -11.72 -12.11 -7.34
CA ILE A 61 -12.89 -12.34 -6.50
C ILE A 61 -14.17 -12.08 -7.30
N ASP A 62 -14.28 -10.91 -7.93
CA ASP A 62 -15.52 -10.47 -8.55
C ASP A 62 -15.88 -11.28 -9.79
N ARG A 63 -14.89 -11.60 -10.63
CA ARG A 63 -15.13 -12.20 -11.94
C ARG A 63 -15.11 -13.73 -11.93
N TYR A 64 -14.32 -14.34 -11.03
CA TYR A 64 -14.06 -15.79 -11.06
C TYR A 64 -14.55 -16.54 -9.82
N ILE A 65 -14.45 -15.92 -8.63
CA ILE A 65 -14.86 -16.58 -7.37
C ILE A 65 -16.36 -16.36 -7.10
N VAL A 66 -16.82 -15.10 -7.09
CA VAL A 66 -18.18 -14.67 -6.72
C VAL A 66 -19.00 -14.26 -7.96
N ARG A 67 -18.79 -14.98 -9.06
CA ARG A 67 -19.52 -14.75 -10.31
C ARG A 67 -21.01 -15.04 -10.10
N SER A 68 -21.79 -13.98 -9.91
CA SER A 68 -23.18 -14.07 -9.51
C SER A 68 -24.06 -13.16 -10.36
N ALA A 69 -25.29 -13.60 -10.59
CA ALA A 69 -26.39 -12.84 -11.13
C ALA A 69 -27.52 -12.81 -10.10
N ARG A 70 -28.39 -11.80 -10.20
CA ARG A 70 -29.65 -11.76 -9.46
C ARG A 70 -30.80 -11.73 -10.45
N GLN A 71 -31.90 -12.33 -10.03
CA GLN A 71 -33.17 -12.19 -10.73
C GLN A 71 -33.78 -10.82 -10.40
N ILE A 72 -34.42 -10.20 -11.38
CA ILE A 72 -35.27 -9.02 -11.24
C ILE A 72 -36.64 -9.42 -11.78
N GLN A 73 -37.68 -9.11 -11.01
CA GLN A 73 -39.06 -9.22 -11.48
C GLN A 73 -39.57 -7.83 -11.80
N ILE A 74 -39.92 -7.57 -13.07
CA ILE A 74 -40.50 -6.28 -13.48
C ILE A 74 -42.02 -6.46 -13.50
N LEU A 75 -42.68 -5.94 -12.47
CA LEU A 75 -44.14 -5.81 -12.43
C LEU A 75 -44.57 -4.59 -13.26
N GLU A 76 -45.84 -4.54 -13.69
CA GLU A 76 -46.40 -3.63 -14.72
C GLU A 76 -46.17 -2.11 -14.51
N ALA A 77 -45.63 -1.66 -13.37
CA ALA A 77 -45.25 -0.27 -13.11
C ALA A 77 -43.87 -0.16 -12.43
N PRO A 78 -42.75 -0.12 -13.18
CA PRO A 78 -41.45 0.17 -12.62
C PRO A 78 -41.39 1.62 -12.10
N SER A 79 -40.66 1.86 -11.01
CA SER A 79 -40.39 3.23 -10.57
C SER A 79 -39.65 4.01 -11.67
N PRO A 80 -39.85 5.34 -11.82
CA PRO A 80 -39.18 6.12 -12.86
C PRO A 80 -37.64 6.03 -12.81
N GLU A 81 -37.07 5.77 -11.63
CA GLU A 81 -35.64 5.56 -11.43
C GLU A 81 -35.18 4.17 -11.90
N LEU A 82 -35.97 3.13 -11.62
CA LEU A 82 -35.72 1.79 -12.12
C LEU A 82 -35.81 1.76 -13.64
N GLU A 83 -36.79 2.42 -14.24
CA GLU A 83 -36.95 2.51 -15.69
C GLU A 83 -35.73 3.18 -16.36
N ARG A 84 -35.22 4.28 -15.80
CA ARG A 84 -33.96 4.91 -16.28
C ARG A 84 -32.77 3.96 -16.20
N PHE A 85 -32.65 3.18 -15.13
CA PHE A 85 -31.57 2.21 -14.98
C PHE A 85 -31.72 1.06 -15.98
N LEU A 86 -32.92 0.50 -16.10
CA LEU A 86 -33.23 -0.59 -17.02
C LEU A 86 -32.99 -0.16 -18.48
N ASN A 87 -33.36 1.06 -18.86
CA ASN A 87 -33.08 1.63 -20.18
C ASN A 87 -31.57 1.79 -20.45
N LYS A 88 -30.78 2.05 -19.41
CA LYS A 88 -29.31 2.14 -19.52
C LYS A 88 -28.64 0.76 -19.64
N VAL A 89 -29.33 -0.28 -19.19
CA VAL A 89 -28.78 -1.63 -19.00
C VAL A 89 -29.49 -2.68 -19.87
N THR A 90 -30.43 -2.27 -20.73
CA THR A 90 -31.32 -3.18 -21.47
C THR A 90 -30.56 -4.26 -22.25
N GLY A 91 -29.40 -3.93 -22.84
CA GLY A 91 -28.55 -4.88 -23.56
C GLY A 91 -27.73 -5.83 -22.69
N GLN A 92 -27.85 -5.77 -21.35
CA GLN A 92 -27.15 -6.62 -20.38
C GLN A 92 -28.14 -7.40 -19.48
N LEU A 93 -29.43 -7.34 -19.80
CA LEU A 93 -30.48 -8.13 -19.16
C LEU A 93 -30.68 -9.41 -19.95
N HIS A 94 -30.68 -10.55 -19.26
CA HIS A 94 -31.02 -11.85 -19.85
C HIS A 94 -32.45 -12.21 -19.48
N GLN A 95 -33.30 -12.45 -20.48
CA GLN A 95 -34.72 -12.71 -20.23
C GLN A 95 -34.91 -14.11 -19.65
N GLY A 96 -35.49 -14.21 -18.46
CA GLY A 96 -35.79 -15.47 -17.81
C GLY A 96 -36.89 -16.27 -18.53
N PRO A 97 -37.12 -17.53 -18.11
CA PRO A 97 -38.09 -18.41 -18.74
C PRO A 97 -39.55 -17.94 -18.60
N GLU A 98 -39.86 -17.08 -17.62
CA GLU A 98 -41.18 -16.48 -17.44
C GLU A 98 -41.23 -15.01 -17.92
N LYS A 99 -42.38 -14.59 -18.45
CA LYS A 99 -42.61 -13.19 -18.85
C LYS A 99 -42.44 -12.26 -17.64
N GLY A 100 -41.57 -11.25 -17.78
CA GLY A 100 -41.28 -10.27 -16.74
C GLY A 100 -40.12 -10.62 -15.80
N GLN A 101 -39.52 -11.81 -15.93
CA GLN A 101 -38.30 -12.18 -15.20
C GLN A 101 -37.05 -11.84 -16.02
N PHE A 102 -36.09 -11.19 -15.38
CA PHE A 102 -34.79 -10.88 -15.98
C PHE A 102 -33.65 -11.24 -15.05
N PHE A 103 -32.53 -11.70 -15.59
CA PHE A 103 -31.30 -11.89 -14.84
C PHE A 103 -30.33 -10.76 -15.15
N ILE A 104 -29.76 -10.19 -14.09
CA ILE A 104 -28.74 -9.15 -14.17
C ILE A 104 -27.47 -9.63 -13.47
N ALA A 105 -26.32 -9.45 -14.13
CA ALA A 105 -25.04 -9.76 -13.51
C ALA A 105 -24.75 -8.81 -12.34
N ASN A 106 -24.15 -9.33 -11.27
CA ASN A 106 -23.83 -8.54 -10.08
C ASN A 106 -22.83 -7.41 -10.38
N GLU A 107 -21.97 -7.57 -11.39
CA GLU A 107 -21.07 -6.52 -11.90
C GLU A 107 -21.83 -5.28 -12.38
N VAL A 108 -23.03 -5.47 -12.92
CA VAL A 108 -23.89 -4.41 -13.44
C VAL A 108 -24.70 -3.77 -12.32
N LEU A 109 -25.24 -4.59 -11.40
CA LEU A 109 -25.91 -4.10 -10.19
C LEU A 109 -25.01 -3.22 -9.33
N ARG A 110 -23.70 -3.53 -9.24
CA ARG A 110 -22.75 -2.72 -8.48
C ARG A 110 -22.53 -1.31 -9.03
N LYS A 111 -22.92 -1.04 -10.29
CA LYS A 111 -22.88 0.30 -10.90
C LYS A 111 -24.13 1.11 -10.58
N MET A 112 -25.17 0.49 -10.02
CA MET A 112 -26.37 1.16 -9.53
C MET A 112 -26.03 1.96 -8.27
N ASP A 113 -26.78 3.05 -8.03
CA ASP A 113 -26.73 3.76 -6.75
C ASP A 113 -27.05 2.75 -5.62
N PRO A 114 -26.18 2.60 -4.60
CA PRO A 114 -26.43 1.70 -3.47
C PRO A 114 -27.77 1.95 -2.77
N ARG A 115 -28.25 3.21 -2.72
CA ARG A 115 -29.53 3.56 -2.11
C ARG A 115 -30.70 2.95 -2.87
N LEU A 116 -30.70 3.12 -4.19
CA LEU A 116 -31.70 2.55 -5.09
C LEU A 116 -31.65 1.01 -5.06
N GLN A 117 -30.45 0.43 -5.09
CA GLN A 117 -30.28 -1.02 -5.02
C GLN A 117 -30.87 -1.60 -3.72
N HIS A 118 -30.67 -0.91 -2.59
CA HIS A 118 -31.22 -1.32 -1.29
C HIS A 118 -32.75 -1.16 -1.24
N GLN A 119 -33.29 -0.07 -1.81
CA GLN A 119 -34.73 0.12 -1.91
C GLN A 119 -35.40 -0.98 -2.75
N LEU A 120 -34.83 -1.33 -3.91
CA LEU A 120 -35.34 -2.38 -4.78
C LEU A 120 -35.27 -3.78 -4.14
N GLN A 121 -34.32 -4.00 -3.23
CA GLN A 121 -34.26 -5.23 -2.42
C GLN A 121 -35.37 -5.27 -1.37
N ILE A 122 -35.60 -4.17 -0.64
CA ILE A 122 -36.68 -4.08 0.36
C ILE A 122 -38.05 -4.25 -0.30
N GLN A 123 -38.23 -3.66 -1.48
CA GLN A 123 -39.46 -3.75 -2.26
C GLN A 123 -39.67 -5.12 -2.94
N GLY A 124 -38.70 -6.04 -2.82
CA GLY A 124 -38.79 -7.39 -3.38
C GLY A 124 -38.52 -7.50 -4.89
N PHE A 125 -38.25 -6.39 -5.58
CA PHE A 125 -37.91 -6.40 -7.02
C PHE A 125 -36.60 -7.15 -7.31
N ILE A 126 -35.66 -7.14 -6.35
CA ILE A 126 -34.40 -7.89 -6.42
C ILE A 126 -34.36 -8.87 -5.24
N PRO A 127 -34.76 -10.13 -5.43
CA PRO A 127 -34.66 -11.16 -4.39
C PRO A 127 -33.22 -11.32 -3.88
N PRO A 128 -33.03 -11.78 -2.63
CA PRO A 128 -31.70 -12.00 -2.05
C PRO A 128 -30.97 -13.19 -2.69
N HIS A 129 -31.69 -14.08 -3.38
CA HIS A 129 -31.16 -15.26 -4.04
C HIS A 129 -30.13 -14.90 -5.10
N ARG A 130 -29.01 -15.63 -5.10
CA ARG A 130 -27.90 -15.44 -6.03
C ARG A 130 -27.85 -16.64 -6.95
N PHE A 131 -27.71 -16.37 -8.24
CA PHE A 131 -27.55 -17.40 -9.26
C PHE A 131 -26.11 -17.38 -9.77
N TYR A 132 -25.47 -18.53 -9.80
CA TYR A 132 -24.28 -18.71 -10.62
C TYR A 132 -24.72 -18.84 -12.09
N TYR A 133 -23.97 -18.22 -13.00
CA TYR A 133 -24.31 -18.27 -14.42
C TYR A 133 -23.10 -18.62 -15.27
N THR A 134 -23.31 -19.48 -16.26
CA THR A 134 -22.26 -19.90 -17.19
C THR A 134 -22.82 -20.04 -18.61
N PRO A 135 -22.12 -19.51 -19.64
CA PRO A 135 -22.50 -19.74 -21.03
C PRO A 135 -22.41 -21.25 -21.35
N ILE A 136 -23.41 -21.77 -22.06
CA ILE A 136 -23.46 -23.18 -22.47
C ILE A 136 -22.60 -23.37 -23.74
N GLY A 137 -21.29 -23.27 -23.57
CA GLY A 137 -20.34 -23.29 -24.70
C GLY A 137 -19.83 -24.69 -25.07
N THR A 138 -19.73 -25.59 -24.09
CA THR A 138 -19.12 -26.93 -24.26
C THR A 138 -20.15 -28.05 -24.17
N ASP A 139 -19.87 -29.18 -24.83
CA ASP A 139 -20.74 -30.36 -24.78
C ASP A 139 -20.88 -30.92 -23.36
N VAL A 140 -19.84 -30.77 -22.53
CA VAL A 140 -19.88 -31.17 -21.12
C VAL A 140 -20.86 -30.28 -20.34
N GLN A 141 -20.84 -28.96 -20.55
CA GLN A 141 -21.81 -28.05 -19.92
C GLN A 141 -23.25 -28.35 -20.37
N ARG A 142 -23.47 -28.63 -21.67
CA ARG A 142 -24.79 -29.06 -22.17
C ARG A 142 -25.27 -30.33 -21.48
N ARG A 143 -24.39 -31.33 -21.35
CA ARG A 143 -24.71 -32.59 -20.69
C ARG A 143 -25.12 -32.40 -19.23
N VAL A 144 -24.38 -31.58 -18.48
CA VAL A 144 -24.69 -31.30 -17.06
C VAL A 144 -26.03 -30.58 -16.92
N VAL A 145 -26.30 -29.60 -17.79
CA VAL A 145 -27.57 -28.86 -17.78
C VAL A 145 -28.74 -29.78 -18.15
N GLN A 146 -28.56 -30.67 -19.13
CA GLN A 146 -29.58 -31.65 -19.55
C GLN A 146 -29.80 -32.76 -18.52
N ALA A 147 -28.79 -33.13 -17.74
CA ALA A 147 -28.90 -34.14 -16.69
C ALA A 147 -29.71 -33.65 -15.47
N HIS A 148 -29.76 -32.33 -15.24
CA HIS A 148 -30.45 -31.73 -14.10
C HIS A 148 -31.38 -30.57 -14.50
N PRO A 149 -32.38 -30.79 -15.37
CA PRO A 149 -33.19 -29.71 -15.93
C PRO A 149 -33.98 -28.91 -14.89
N ALA A 150 -34.31 -29.51 -13.73
CA ALA A 150 -35.01 -28.84 -12.63
C ALA A 150 -34.15 -27.84 -11.85
N LEU A 151 -32.82 -27.92 -11.94
CA LEU A 151 -31.89 -27.05 -11.20
C LEU A 151 -31.42 -25.83 -12.01
N PHE A 152 -31.65 -25.82 -13.33
CA PHE A 152 -31.14 -24.80 -14.22
C PHE A 152 -32.26 -23.98 -14.87
N HIS A 153 -32.10 -22.66 -14.86
CA HIS A 153 -32.86 -21.76 -15.72
C HIS A 153 -31.99 -21.38 -16.92
N ILE A 154 -32.51 -21.55 -18.13
CA ILE A 154 -31.76 -21.26 -19.36
C ILE A 154 -32.34 -20.02 -20.02
N ALA A 155 -31.49 -19.05 -20.30
CA ALA A 155 -31.84 -17.81 -20.99
C ALA A 155 -30.68 -17.40 -21.91
N ASP A 156 -30.98 -17.09 -23.18
CA ASP A 156 -29.99 -16.61 -24.16
C ASP A 156 -28.72 -17.49 -24.29
N GLY A 157 -28.84 -18.81 -24.13
CA GLY A 157 -27.70 -19.74 -24.17
C GLY A 157 -26.82 -19.70 -22.91
N ILE A 158 -27.30 -19.08 -21.83
CA ILE A 158 -26.67 -19.04 -20.51
C ILE A 158 -27.49 -19.88 -19.54
N ALA A 159 -26.81 -20.77 -18.80
CA ALA A 159 -27.42 -21.53 -17.72
C ALA A 159 -27.24 -20.78 -16.39
N PHE A 160 -28.33 -20.64 -15.64
CA PHE A 160 -28.40 -20.04 -14.32
C PHE A 160 -28.78 -21.12 -13.31
N ILE A 161 -28.03 -21.23 -12.22
CA ILE A 161 -28.28 -22.18 -11.12
C ILE A 161 -28.18 -21.44 -9.79
N ASP A 162 -29.12 -21.70 -8.88
CA ASP A 162 -29.08 -21.11 -7.54
C ASP A 162 -27.79 -21.56 -6.82
N TYR A 163 -27.11 -20.60 -6.17
CA TYR A 163 -25.89 -20.89 -5.39
C TYR A 163 -26.11 -21.96 -4.31
N GLY A 164 -27.31 -22.05 -3.72
CA GLY A 164 -27.68 -23.07 -2.74
C GLY A 164 -27.81 -24.48 -3.34
N ASN A 165 -28.07 -24.58 -4.65
CA ASN A 165 -28.17 -25.85 -5.38
C ASN A 165 -26.84 -26.25 -6.05
N LEU A 166 -25.83 -25.37 -6.05
CA LEU A 166 -24.51 -25.72 -6.59
C LEU A 166 -23.87 -26.94 -5.89
N PRO A 167 -23.93 -27.07 -4.54
CA PRO A 167 -23.38 -28.22 -3.83
C PRO A 167 -24.13 -29.54 -4.05
N THR A 168 -25.35 -29.50 -4.60
CA THR A 168 -26.10 -30.74 -4.88
C THR A 168 -25.62 -31.44 -6.15
N LEU A 169 -24.88 -30.73 -7.00
CA LEU A 169 -24.22 -31.32 -8.16
C LEU A 169 -22.99 -32.13 -7.73
N SER A 170 -22.61 -33.13 -8.54
CA SER A 170 -21.35 -33.83 -8.32
C SER A 170 -20.16 -32.85 -8.42
N ALA A 171 -19.06 -33.18 -7.74
CA ALA A 171 -17.85 -32.37 -7.83
C ALA A 171 -17.36 -32.22 -9.29
N GLN A 172 -17.46 -33.29 -10.08
CA GLN A 172 -17.05 -33.29 -11.49
C GLN A 172 -17.91 -32.36 -12.34
N ASP A 173 -19.23 -32.37 -12.14
CA ASP A 173 -20.16 -31.50 -12.87
C ASP A 173 -19.97 -30.04 -12.49
N THR A 174 -19.74 -29.76 -11.21
CA THR A 174 -19.45 -28.40 -10.72
C THR A 174 -18.15 -27.87 -11.33
N LEU A 175 -17.09 -28.69 -11.35
CA LEU A 175 -15.82 -28.34 -11.99
C LEU A 175 -15.98 -28.13 -13.50
N ALA A 176 -16.80 -28.93 -14.17
CA ALA A 176 -17.08 -28.77 -15.58
C ALA A 176 -17.79 -27.45 -15.90
N LEU A 177 -18.80 -27.07 -15.11
CA LEU A 177 -19.51 -25.79 -15.25
C LEU A 177 -18.58 -24.60 -15.02
N ARG A 178 -17.69 -24.69 -14.02
CA ARG A 178 -16.75 -23.63 -13.60
C ARG A 178 -15.40 -23.67 -14.32
N LYS A 179 -15.19 -24.55 -15.30
CA LYS A 179 -13.88 -24.74 -15.96
C LYS A 179 -13.29 -23.43 -16.51
N HIS A 180 -14.11 -22.60 -17.14
CA HIS A 180 -13.69 -21.30 -17.65
C HIS A 180 -13.20 -20.40 -16.50
N ASP A 181 -13.95 -20.36 -15.40
CA ASP A 181 -13.62 -19.49 -14.26
C ASP A 181 -12.35 -19.94 -13.56
N ILE A 182 -12.16 -21.26 -13.38
CA ILE A 182 -10.94 -21.85 -12.81
C ILE A 182 -9.73 -21.52 -13.70
N SER A 183 -9.86 -21.65 -15.03
CA SER A 183 -8.77 -21.32 -15.95
C SER A 183 -8.39 -19.84 -15.93
N GLY A 184 -9.37 -18.95 -15.73
CA GLY A 184 -9.15 -17.52 -15.59
C GLY A 184 -8.48 -17.18 -14.26
N LEU A 185 -8.93 -17.82 -13.18
CA LEU A 185 -8.33 -17.69 -11.86
C LEU A 185 -6.87 -18.17 -11.84
N TYR A 186 -6.55 -19.29 -12.52
CA TYR A 186 -5.18 -19.79 -12.64
C TYR A 186 -4.27 -18.79 -13.38
N ARG A 187 -4.75 -18.21 -14.49
CA ARG A 187 -4.02 -17.17 -15.23
C ARG A 187 -3.79 -15.92 -14.40
N LEU A 188 -4.80 -15.45 -13.66
CA LEU A 188 -4.64 -14.34 -12.73
C LEU A 188 -3.69 -14.68 -11.58
N GLY A 189 -3.74 -15.91 -11.06
CA GLY A 189 -2.84 -16.40 -10.02
C GLY A 189 -1.38 -16.41 -10.48
N LEU A 190 -1.11 -16.89 -11.70
CA LEU A 190 0.23 -16.82 -12.30
C LEU A 190 0.71 -15.37 -12.49
N LEU A 191 -0.16 -14.49 -12.98
CA LEU A 191 0.17 -13.07 -13.11
C LEU A 191 0.44 -12.43 -11.75
N PHE A 192 -0.34 -12.76 -10.73
CA PHE A 192 -0.16 -12.27 -9.35
C PHE A 192 1.20 -12.71 -8.79
N VAL A 193 1.57 -13.99 -8.92
CA VAL A 193 2.89 -14.50 -8.50
C VAL A 193 4.01 -13.84 -9.30
N ALA A 194 3.86 -13.68 -10.63
CA ALA A 194 4.86 -13.03 -11.45
C ALA A 194 5.08 -11.56 -11.04
N LEU A 195 4.02 -10.80 -10.78
CA LEU A 195 4.11 -9.41 -10.30
C LEU A 195 4.69 -9.31 -8.89
N LEU A 196 4.37 -10.27 -8.00
CA LEU A 196 5.00 -10.34 -6.69
C LEU A 196 6.51 -10.56 -6.80
N LEU A 197 6.93 -11.51 -7.62
CA LEU A 197 8.35 -11.78 -7.85
C LEU A 197 9.04 -10.56 -8.48
N LEU A 198 8.41 -9.92 -9.46
CA LEU A 198 8.97 -8.74 -10.12
C LEU A 198 9.06 -7.55 -9.15
N SER A 199 8.03 -7.33 -8.31
CA SER A 199 8.07 -6.32 -7.23
C SER A 199 9.19 -6.63 -6.23
N GLY A 200 9.36 -7.89 -5.85
CA GLY A 200 10.45 -8.33 -4.98
C GLY A 200 11.84 -8.07 -5.58
N ILE A 201 12.04 -8.41 -6.86
CA ILE A 201 13.31 -8.17 -7.58
C ILE A 201 13.58 -6.68 -7.70
N CYS A 202 12.60 -5.87 -8.10
CA CYS A 202 12.73 -4.43 -8.20
C CYS A 202 13.00 -3.77 -6.85
N THR A 203 12.33 -4.23 -5.78
CA THR A 203 12.56 -3.77 -4.41
C THR A 203 13.97 -4.12 -3.96
N PHE A 204 14.42 -5.35 -4.21
CA PHE A 204 15.79 -5.77 -3.89
C PHE A 204 16.82 -4.92 -4.64
N GLY A 205 16.65 -4.75 -5.95
CA GLY A 205 17.53 -3.92 -6.77
C GLY A 205 17.56 -2.47 -6.31
N GLN A 206 16.40 -1.90 -5.99
CA GLN A 206 16.28 -0.54 -5.45
C GLN A 206 17.00 -0.39 -4.11
N ASN A 207 16.83 -1.34 -3.19
CA ASN A 207 17.53 -1.33 -1.91
C ASN A 207 19.04 -1.46 -2.09
N LEU A 208 19.50 -2.36 -2.96
CA LEU A 208 20.92 -2.56 -3.25
C LEU A 208 21.57 -1.29 -3.80
N LEU A 209 20.91 -0.61 -4.74
CA LEU A 209 21.40 0.64 -5.31
C LEU A 209 21.45 1.77 -4.28
N MET A 210 20.49 1.82 -3.36
CA MET A 210 20.52 2.81 -2.27
C MET A 210 21.63 2.55 -1.27
N VAL A 211 21.84 1.30 -0.87
CA VAL A 211 22.99 0.91 -0.03
C VAL A 211 24.30 1.24 -0.73
N TYR A 212 24.41 0.91 -2.02
CA TYR A 212 25.59 1.23 -2.83
C TYR A 212 25.87 2.75 -2.86
N ALA A 213 24.86 3.57 -3.14
CA ALA A 213 24.99 5.02 -3.18
C ALA A 213 25.36 5.60 -1.80
N GLY A 214 24.69 5.16 -0.73
CA GLY A 214 24.95 5.62 0.64
C GLY A 214 26.38 5.33 1.08
N GLN A 215 26.84 4.09 0.91
CA GLN A 215 28.19 3.68 1.31
C GLN A 215 29.29 4.42 0.52
N HIS A 216 29.09 4.67 -0.76
CA HIS A 216 30.06 5.44 -1.55
C HIS A 216 30.07 6.93 -1.16
N MET A 217 28.90 7.54 -0.95
CA MET A 217 28.80 8.89 -0.40
C MET A 217 29.51 9.01 0.94
N MET A 218 29.34 8.01 1.81
CA MET A 218 29.96 7.94 3.12
C MET A 218 31.50 7.84 3.03
N HIS A 219 31.98 6.94 2.17
CA HIS A 219 33.40 6.76 1.91
C HIS A 219 34.04 8.08 1.46
N ASP A 220 33.44 8.75 0.48
CA ASP A 220 33.96 10.00 -0.06
C ASP A 220 33.96 11.11 0.98
N LEU A 221 32.91 11.20 1.80
CA LEU A 221 32.83 12.16 2.89
C LEU A 221 33.93 11.93 3.93
N ARG A 222 34.17 10.67 4.31
CA ARG A 222 35.28 10.29 5.22
C ARG A 222 36.62 10.67 4.65
N MET A 223 36.89 10.35 3.38
CA MET A 223 38.18 10.64 2.74
C MET A 223 38.43 12.14 2.60
N GLN A 224 37.40 12.92 2.25
CA GLN A 224 37.50 14.38 2.16
C GLN A 224 37.76 15.02 3.54
N LEU A 225 37.01 14.62 4.57
CA LEU A 225 37.18 15.15 5.91
C LEU A 225 38.51 14.74 6.54
N PHE A 226 38.94 13.49 6.34
CA PHE A 226 40.24 13.02 6.80
C PHE A 226 41.38 13.78 6.12
N GLY A 227 41.34 13.92 4.79
CA GLY A 227 42.33 14.72 4.06
C GLY A 227 42.30 16.21 4.40
N HIS A 228 41.16 16.76 4.81
CA HIS A 228 41.08 18.13 5.32
C HIS A 228 41.73 18.26 6.70
N LEU A 229 41.46 17.31 7.61
CA LEU A 229 42.05 17.28 8.94
C LEU A 229 43.58 17.15 8.88
N GLN A 230 44.12 16.28 8.03
CA GLN A 230 45.58 16.14 7.87
C GLN A 230 46.30 17.43 7.43
N ARG A 231 45.59 18.33 6.74
CA ARG A 231 46.14 19.62 6.27
C ARG A 231 45.94 20.77 7.27
N MET A 232 45.27 20.52 8.40
CA MET A 232 45.07 21.53 9.41
C MET A 232 46.33 21.81 10.23
N ARG A 233 46.48 23.06 10.67
CA ARG A 233 47.61 23.49 11.51
C ARG A 233 47.55 22.81 12.88
N LEU A 234 48.70 22.53 13.49
CA LEU A 234 48.78 21.92 14.83
C LEU A 234 47.97 22.68 15.89
N SER A 235 47.90 24.02 15.78
CA SER A 235 47.08 24.87 16.67
C SER A 235 45.58 24.52 16.68
N PHE A 236 45.04 23.95 15.61
CA PHE A 236 43.66 23.47 15.55
C PHE A 236 43.46 22.26 16.49
N PHE A 237 44.41 21.34 16.51
CA PHE A 237 44.37 20.13 17.34
C PHE A 237 44.58 20.44 18.83
N ASN A 238 45.29 21.53 19.15
CA ASN A 238 45.38 22.02 20.54
C ASN A 238 44.04 22.53 21.08
N ARG A 239 43.12 22.97 20.20
CA ARG A 239 41.79 23.49 20.57
C ARG A 239 40.67 22.45 20.41
N ASN A 240 40.92 21.37 19.67
CA ASN A 240 39.93 20.34 19.36
C ASN A 240 40.48 18.97 19.78
N PRO A 241 39.99 18.36 20.87
CA PRO A 241 40.46 17.07 21.33
C PRO A 241 40.36 16.00 20.23
N VAL A 242 41.40 15.19 20.07
CA VAL A 242 41.46 14.14 19.03
C VAL A 242 40.24 13.21 19.08
N GLY A 243 39.79 12.83 20.28
CA GLY A 243 38.60 12.00 20.46
C GLY A 243 37.32 12.60 19.84
N ARG A 244 37.14 13.92 19.91
CA ARG A 244 36.00 14.62 19.27
C ARG A 244 36.08 14.56 17.75
N LEU A 245 37.29 14.64 17.19
CA LEU A 245 37.48 14.55 15.74
C LEU A 245 37.21 13.14 15.23
N VAL A 246 37.61 12.12 15.99
CA VAL A 246 37.32 10.72 15.68
C VAL A 246 35.82 10.46 15.70
N THR A 247 35.10 10.88 16.76
CA THR A 247 33.65 10.66 16.83
C THR A 247 32.89 11.37 15.70
N ARG A 248 33.33 12.56 15.27
CA ARG A 248 32.75 13.25 14.11
C ARG A 248 33.01 12.52 12.79
N LEU A 249 34.21 11.96 12.60
CA LEU A 249 34.56 11.18 11.41
C LEU A 249 33.89 9.82 11.36
N THR A 250 33.52 9.24 12.50
CA THR A 250 32.89 7.91 12.55
C THR A 250 31.37 8.02 12.68
N ASN A 251 30.88 8.62 13.75
CA ASN A 251 29.47 8.56 14.16
C ASN A 251 28.63 9.61 13.42
N ASP A 252 29.08 10.85 13.34
CA ASP A 252 28.28 11.90 12.68
C ASP A 252 28.12 11.61 11.18
N ILE A 253 29.17 11.05 10.55
CA ILE A 253 29.09 10.61 9.15
C ILE A 253 28.18 9.38 9.00
N GLN A 254 28.15 8.46 9.97
CA GLN A 254 27.20 7.33 9.99
C GLN A 254 25.76 7.81 10.06
N ASN A 255 25.46 8.81 10.90
CA ASN A 255 24.13 9.39 10.99
C ASN A 255 23.70 10.03 9.65
N LEU A 256 24.64 10.59 8.89
CA LEU A 256 24.36 11.10 7.53
C LEU A 256 24.06 9.97 6.53
N ASP A 257 24.79 8.85 6.59
CA ASP A 257 24.50 7.66 5.76
C ASP A 257 23.10 7.12 6.05
N GLU A 258 22.71 6.99 7.31
CA GLU A 258 21.36 6.55 7.69
C GLU A 258 20.27 7.50 7.19
N MET A 259 20.51 8.81 7.29
CA MET A 259 19.57 9.83 6.82
C MET A 259 19.35 9.72 5.30
N PHE A 260 20.42 9.58 4.51
CA PHE A 260 20.34 9.53 3.04
C PHE A 260 19.95 8.15 2.49
N GLY A 261 20.55 7.10 3.03
CA GLY A 261 20.41 5.72 2.55
C GLY A 261 19.07 5.09 2.92
N SER A 262 18.49 5.46 4.07
CA SER A 262 17.30 4.79 4.59
C SER A 262 16.12 5.75 4.82
N VAL A 263 16.32 6.82 5.59
CA VAL A 263 15.18 7.65 6.05
C VAL A 263 14.52 8.42 4.89
N VAL A 264 15.29 9.21 4.14
CA VAL A 264 14.72 10.04 3.05
C VAL A 264 14.08 9.17 1.97
N MET A 265 14.67 8.03 1.64
CA MET A 265 14.14 7.15 0.60
C MET A 265 12.88 6.41 1.03
N THR A 266 12.83 5.96 2.29
CA THR A 266 11.62 5.35 2.84
C THR A 266 10.47 6.35 2.82
N LEU A 267 10.72 7.60 3.24
CA LEU A 267 9.71 8.67 3.18
C LEU A 267 9.25 8.96 1.75
N LEU A 268 10.17 8.96 0.78
CA LEU A 268 9.82 9.15 -0.63
C LEU A 268 8.96 7.98 -1.14
N LYS A 269 9.34 6.74 -0.84
CA LYS A 269 8.56 5.54 -1.19
C LYS A 269 7.17 5.58 -0.58
N ASP A 270 7.06 5.88 0.70
CA ASP A 270 5.79 5.95 1.42
C ASP A 270 4.90 7.06 0.86
N ALA A 271 5.48 8.23 0.53
CA ALA A 271 4.74 9.32 -0.10
C ALA A 271 4.21 8.93 -1.49
N VAL A 272 5.04 8.28 -2.32
CA VAL A 272 4.64 7.81 -3.65
C VAL A 272 3.55 6.73 -3.55
N LEU A 273 3.72 5.76 -2.65
CA LEU A 273 2.73 4.71 -2.39
C LEU A 273 1.41 5.30 -1.90
N LEU A 274 1.45 6.19 -0.90
CA LEU A 274 0.26 6.84 -0.35
C LEU A 274 -0.48 7.66 -1.42
N CYS A 275 0.24 8.46 -2.20
CA CYS A 275 -0.34 9.20 -3.33
C CYS A 275 -1.00 8.25 -4.34
N GLY A 276 -0.33 7.14 -4.69
CA GLY A 276 -0.88 6.13 -5.58
C GLY A 276 -2.15 5.47 -5.03
N ILE A 277 -2.17 5.11 -3.75
CA ILE A 277 -3.37 4.59 -3.06
C ILE A 277 -4.51 5.60 -3.17
N LEU A 278 -4.27 6.87 -2.83
CA LEU A 278 -5.30 7.91 -2.87
C LEU A 278 -5.86 8.10 -4.28
N VAL A 279 -4.99 8.19 -5.30
CA VAL A 279 -5.42 8.33 -6.70
C VAL A 279 -6.32 7.16 -7.12
N ILE A 280 -5.97 5.93 -6.75
CA ILE A 280 -6.77 4.73 -7.06
C ILE A 280 -8.11 4.75 -6.31
N LEU A 281 -8.13 5.09 -5.02
CA LEU A 281 -9.35 5.14 -4.22
C LEU A 281 -10.34 6.18 -4.76
N PHE A 282 -9.87 7.40 -5.04
CA PHE A 282 -10.69 8.45 -5.63
C PHE A 282 -11.20 8.09 -7.03
N ARG A 283 -10.38 7.42 -7.86
CA ARG A 283 -10.82 6.88 -9.16
C ARG A 283 -11.86 5.77 -9.02
N LEU A 284 -11.78 4.96 -7.95
CA LEU A 284 -12.71 3.87 -7.73
C LEU A 284 -14.06 4.41 -7.28
N ARG A 285 -14.10 5.12 -6.15
CA ARG A 285 -15.32 5.68 -5.53
C ARG A 285 -14.95 6.82 -4.58
N TRP A 286 -15.17 8.07 -5.02
CA TRP A 286 -14.84 9.26 -4.23
C TRP A 286 -15.66 9.37 -2.94
N ASP A 287 -16.91 8.92 -2.95
CA ASP A 287 -17.84 8.97 -1.82
C ASP A 287 -17.36 8.10 -0.64
N LEU A 288 -17.01 6.84 -0.92
CA LEU A 288 -16.43 5.95 0.08
C LEU A 288 -15.03 6.41 0.53
N THR A 289 -14.26 7.00 -0.39
CA THR A 289 -12.91 7.51 -0.08
C THR A 289 -12.97 8.63 0.94
N LEU A 290 -13.93 9.55 0.85
CA LEU A 290 -14.11 10.62 1.84
C LEU A 290 -14.46 10.07 3.23
N VAL A 291 -15.29 9.02 3.28
CA VAL A 291 -15.61 8.32 4.53
C VAL A 291 -14.36 7.68 5.14
N THR A 292 -13.50 7.05 4.34
CA THR A 292 -12.23 6.52 4.87
C THR A 292 -11.26 7.63 5.30
N LEU A 293 -11.25 8.76 4.59
CA LEU A 293 -10.37 9.89 4.88
C LEU A 293 -10.78 10.65 6.15
N SER A 294 -12.03 10.56 6.58
CA SER A 294 -12.51 11.21 7.81
C SER A 294 -11.85 10.68 9.08
N VAL A 295 -11.20 9.51 9.01
CA VAL A 295 -10.42 8.93 10.12
C VAL A 295 -9.05 9.62 10.26
N ILE A 296 -8.49 10.16 9.17
CA ILE A 296 -7.14 10.77 9.17
C ILE A 296 -7.01 11.93 10.17
N PRO A 297 -7.94 12.90 10.25
CA PRO A 297 -7.86 13.98 11.24
C PRO A 297 -7.74 13.48 12.68
N ILE A 298 -8.48 12.43 13.03
CA ILE A 298 -8.46 11.81 14.37
C ILE A 298 -7.06 11.24 14.63
N ILE A 299 -6.51 10.48 13.67
CA ILE A 299 -5.15 9.93 13.76
C ILE A 299 -4.12 11.05 13.89
N VAL A 300 -4.24 12.14 13.12
CA VAL A 300 -3.31 13.29 13.18
C VAL A 300 -3.34 13.97 14.55
N VAL A 301 -4.52 14.15 15.14
CA VAL A 301 -4.66 14.71 16.49
C VAL A 301 -4.01 13.81 17.53
N LEU A 302 -4.33 12.50 17.51
CA LEU A 302 -3.73 11.52 18.42
C LEU A 302 -2.20 11.50 18.28
N PHE A 303 -1.70 11.46 17.05
CA PHE A 303 -0.27 11.46 16.77
C PHE A 303 0.42 12.75 17.26
N ARG A 304 -0.21 13.92 17.09
CA ARG A 304 0.33 15.19 17.61
C ARG A 304 0.37 15.22 19.14
N VAL A 305 -0.71 14.83 19.81
CA VAL A 305 -0.77 14.80 21.28
C VAL A 305 0.29 13.84 21.83
N PHE A 306 0.34 12.61 21.30
CA PHE A 306 1.33 11.62 21.68
C PHE A 306 2.76 12.10 21.40
N GLY A 307 3.01 12.69 20.23
CA GLY A 307 4.33 13.19 19.84
C GLY A 307 4.84 14.35 20.72
N VAL A 308 3.96 15.18 21.28
CA VAL A 308 4.35 16.19 22.28
C VAL A 308 4.76 15.52 23.59
N GLN A 309 3.98 14.54 24.05
CA GLN A 309 4.26 13.80 25.30
C GLN A 309 5.59 13.03 25.21
N VAL A 310 5.81 12.28 24.12
CA VAL A 310 7.04 11.52 23.88
C VAL A 310 8.27 12.43 23.89
N ARG A 311 8.19 13.61 23.23
CA ARG A 311 9.31 14.57 23.24
C ARG A 311 9.61 15.12 24.62
N SER A 312 8.59 15.41 25.43
CA SER A 312 8.80 15.85 26.81
C SER A 312 9.47 14.74 27.64
N ALA A 313 8.95 13.51 27.57
CA ALA A 313 9.51 12.37 28.28
C ALA A 313 10.96 12.10 27.88
N TYR A 314 11.31 12.18 26.59
CA TYR A 314 12.68 12.02 26.11
C TYR A 314 13.63 13.11 26.65
N ARG A 315 13.13 14.33 26.83
CA ARG A 315 13.91 15.42 27.42
C ARG A 315 14.18 15.15 28.90
N ASP A 316 13.18 14.65 29.64
CA ASP A 316 13.32 14.30 31.05
C ASP A 316 14.28 13.11 31.25
N ILE A 317 14.20 12.09 30.37
CA ILE A 317 15.13 10.97 30.34
C ILE A 317 16.56 11.47 30.11
N ARG A 318 16.77 12.35 29.13
CA ARG A 318 18.10 12.94 28.86
C ARG A 318 18.64 13.76 30.04
N ALA A 319 17.80 14.55 30.70
CA ALA A 319 18.21 15.32 31.88
C ALA A 319 18.64 14.41 33.04
N ARG A 320 17.93 13.30 33.27
CA ARG A 320 18.27 12.30 34.30
C ARG A 320 19.57 11.56 33.95
N LEU A 321 19.75 11.17 32.69
CA LEU A 321 21.00 10.55 32.21
C LEU A 321 22.20 11.48 32.39
N ALA A 322 22.04 12.78 32.11
CA ALA A 322 23.09 13.76 32.34
C ALA A 322 23.49 13.83 33.83
N LYS A 323 22.51 13.84 34.73
CA LYS A 323 22.76 13.84 36.18
C LYS A 323 23.50 12.58 36.64
N ILE A 324 23.08 11.40 36.16
CA ILE A 324 23.77 10.13 36.44
C ILE A 324 25.23 10.18 35.96
N ASN A 325 25.47 10.67 34.75
CA ASN A 325 26.82 10.78 34.20
C ASN A 325 27.72 11.74 35.01
N VAL A 326 27.17 12.86 35.48
CA VAL A 326 27.90 13.79 36.37
C VAL A 326 28.29 13.10 37.67
N THR A 327 27.34 12.46 38.36
CA THR A 327 27.60 11.79 39.64
C THR A 327 28.58 10.62 39.49
N LEU A 328 28.47 9.83 38.42
CA LEU A 328 29.45 8.78 38.12
C LEU A 328 30.86 9.34 37.91
N ASN A 329 30.97 10.46 37.20
CA ASN A 329 32.26 11.10 36.94
C ASN A 329 32.88 11.67 38.22
N GLU A 330 32.06 12.29 39.09
CA GLU A 330 32.49 12.75 40.42
C GLU A 330 33.05 11.60 41.26
N TYR A 331 32.35 10.46 41.34
CA TYR A 331 32.84 9.29 42.08
C TYR A 331 34.12 8.69 41.48
N LEU A 332 34.17 8.49 40.16
CA LEU A 332 35.35 7.92 39.50
C LEU A 332 36.57 8.83 39.60
N SER A 333 36.38 10.15 39.54
CA SER A 333 37.44 11.13 39.74
C SER A 333 37.89 11.20 41.20
N GLY A 334 36.96 11.03 42.14
CA GLY A 334 37.22 11.01 43.58
C GLY A 334 37.96 9.77 44.07
N ILE A 335 37.88 8.62 43.38
CA ILE A 335 38.59 7.38 43.76
C ILE A 335 40.12 7.52 43.74
N ARG A 336 40.66 8.55 43.06
CA ARG A 336 42.10 8.79 42.91
C ARG A 336 42.69 9.78 43.92
N VAL A 337 41.85 10.43 44.73
CA VAL A 337 42.20 11.34 45.83
C VAL A 337 41.91 10.61 47.14
#